data_AF-A0A7V7FWB5-F1
#
_entry.id   AF-A0A7V7FWB5-F1
#
_cell.length_a   1.000
_cell.length_b   1.000
_cell.length_c   1.000
_cell.angle_alpha   90.00
_cell.angle_beta   90.00
_cell.angle_gamma   90.00
#
_symmetry.space_group_name_H-M   'P 1'
#
loop_
_entity.id
_entity.type
_entity.pdbx_description
1 polymer ?
#
loop_
_entity_poly.entity_id
_entity_poly.type
_entity_poly.pdbx_seq_one_letter_code
_entity_poly.pdbx_strand_id
1 'polypeptide(L)' 'MKSRAAVAWEAGKPLELTEIDVEPPKAGEVLVQIQATSV' A
#
# COMPACT_ATOMS: atom_id res chain seq x y z
N MET A 1 6.37 6.98 -5.80
CA MET A 1 7.13 6.95 -4.52
C MET A 1 7.27 5.50 -4.09
N LYS A 2 8.47 5.06 -3.71
CA LYS A 2 8.65 3.71 -3.13
C LYS A 2 8.07 3.67 -1.72
N SER A 3 7.26 2.67 -1.41
CA SER A 3 6.62 2.51 -0.09
C SER A 3 6.53 1.04 0.29
N ARG A 4 6.72 0.74 1.57
CA ARG A 4 6.54 -0.61 2.09
C ARG A 4 5.06 -0.88 2.31
N ALA A 5 4.56 -2.02 1.83
CA ALA A 5 3.17 -2.43 1.96
C ALA A 5 3.05 -3.93 2.22
N ALA A 6 1.98 -4.33 2.89
CA ALA A 6 1.58 -5.74 3.00
C ALA A 6 0.69 -6.11 1.81
N VAL A 7 1.19 -6.98 0.92
CA VAL A 7 0.53 -7.33 -0.35
C VAL A 7 -0.01 -8.75 -0.30
N ALA A 8 -1.26 -8.94 -0.72
CA ALA A 8 -1.88 -10.25 -0.93
C ALA A 8 -1.70 -10.66 -2.40
N TRP A 9 -0.80 -11.60 -2.66
CA TRP A 9 -0.57 -12.10 -4.03
C TRP A 9 -1.63 -13.11 -4.49
N GLU A 10 -2.12 -13.95 -3.56
CA GLU A 10 -3.15 -14.95 -3.81
C GLU A 10 -4.05 -15.11 -2.58
N ALA A 11 -5.28 -15.57 -2.79
CA ALA A 11 -6.21 -15.84 -1.71
C ALA A 11 -5.71 -16.99 -0.81
N GLY A 12 -5.83 -16.81 0.51
CA GLY A 12 -5.45 -17.82 1.51
C GLY A 12 -3.95 -17.90 1.82
N LYS A 13 -3.10 -17.13 1.12
CA LYS A 13 -1.69 -16.97 1.49
C LYS A 13 -1.50 -15.84 2.50
N PRO A 14 -0.47 -15.92 3.38
CA PRO A 14 -0.09 -14.80 4.22
C PRO A 14 0.27 -13.57 3.39
N LEU A 15 0.07 -12.38 3.95
CA LEU A 15 0.51 -11.13 3.34
C LEU A 15 2.03 -11.07 3.32
N GLU A 16 2.57 -10.54 2.22
CA GLU A 16 4.02 -10.33 2.07
C GLU A 16 4.37 -8.85 2.25
N LEU A 17 5.40 -8.56 3.04
CA LEU A 17 5.91 -7.20 3.18
C LEU A 17 6.89 -6.91 2.04
N THR A 18 6.51 -6.03 1.12
CA THR A 18 7.31 -5.70 -0.07
C THR A 18 7.30 -4.20 -0.37
N GLU A 19 8.20 -3.76 -1.25
CA GLU A 19 8.24 -2.37 -1.74
C GLU A 19 7.42 -2.22 -3.02
N ILE A 20 6.50 -1.26 -3.02
CA ILE A 20 5.67 -0.91 -4.17
C ILE A 20 5.92 0.53 -4.61
N ASP A 21 5.61 0.82 -5.88
CA ASP A 21 5.56 2.18 -6.39
C ASP A 21 4.14 2.74 -6.26
N VAL A 22 4.01 3.78 -5.44
CA VAL A 22 2.77 4.56 -5.32
C VAL A 22 2.82 5.72 -6.32
N GLU A 23 1.84 5.78 -7.21
CA GLU A 23 1.68 6.89 -8.16
C GLU A 23 1.27 8.20 -7.46
N PRO A 24 1.62 9.37 -8.03
CA PRO A 24 1.12 10.64 -7.54
C PRO A 24 -0.41 10.73 -7.69
N PRO A 25 -1.10 11.48 -6.81
CA PRO A 25 -2.55 11.65 -6.90
C PRO A 25 -2.92 12.44 -8.16
N LYS A 26 -4.04 12.08 -8.79
CA LYS A 26 -4.63 12.80 -9.92
C LYS A 26 -5.53 13.94 -9.43
N ALA A 27 -6.12 14.68 -10.37
CA ALA A 27 -7.04 15.76 -10.04
C ALA A 27 -8.23 15.25 -9.22
N GLY A 28 -8.40 15.79 -8.01
CA GLY A 28 -9.46 15.40 -7.07
C GLY A 28 -9.10 14.23 -6.15
N GLU A 29 -7.91 13.64 -6.28
CA GLU A 29 -7.43 12.57 -5.39
C GLU A 29 -6.50 13.12 -4.30
N VAL A 30 -6.36 12.37 -3.20
CA VAL A 30 -5.45 12.69 -2.09
C VAL A 30 -4.56 11.50 -1.81
N LEU A 31 -3.26 11.74 -1.73
CA LEU A 31 -2.28 10.76 -1.27
C LEU A 31 -2.11 10.90 0.25
N VAL A 32 -2.34 9.81 0.99
CA VAL A 32 -2.27 9.79 2.46
C VAL A 32 -1.09 8.95 2.92
N GLN A 33 -0.38 9.45 3.94
CA GLN A 33 0.61 8.66 4.67
C GLN A 33 -0.06 8.02 5.90
N ILE A 34 -0.16 6.69 5.91
CA ILE A 34 -0.76 5.94 7.01
C ILE A 34 0.22 5.85 8.18
N GLN A 35 -0.13 6.45 9.33
CA GLN A 35 0.68 6.41 10.56
C GLN A 35 0.34 5.20 11.45
N ALA A 36 -0.93 4.77 11.45
CA ALA A 36 -1.40 3.62 12.20
C ALA A 36 -2.60 2.96 11.50
N THR A 37 -2.70 1.64 11.60
CA THR A 37 -3.83 0.84 11.11
C THR A 37 -4.00 -0.39 12.00
N SER A 38 -5.22 -0.91 12.08
CA SER A 38 -5.55 -2.22 12.66
C SER A 38 -5.92 -3.23 11.57
N VAL A 39 -6.09 -4.50 11.95
CA VAL A 39 -6.61 -5.59 11.09
C VAL A 39 -8.10 -5.76 11.33
#